data_AF-A0A7S0WII4-F1
#
_entry.id   AF-A0A7S0WII4-F1
#
_cell.length_a   1.000
_cell.length_b   1.000
_cell.length_c   1.000
_cell.angle_alpha   90.00
_cell.angle_beta   90.00
_cell.angle_gamma   90.00
#
_symmetry.space_group_name_H-M   'P 1'
#
loop_
_entity.id
_entity.type
_entity.pdbx_description
1 polymer ?
#
loop_
_entity_poly.entity_id
_entity_poly.type
_entity_poly.pdbx_seq_one_letter_code
_entity_poly.pdbx_strand_id
1 'polypeptide(L)'
;RAHAVNVGEAAHADDAYLKFHKRLQRAPEQCMRYSARGAPVIWPLKNPPKPKPCERCNKMRVCELQLTPALIRDVEDALGMYKGDRTHLASEDELLAWDWQTVCVFTCPDSCWSGADAGDDGIEYVREQIEVAESEASRDALLKALAME
;
A
#
# COMPACT_ATOMS: atom_id res chain seq x y z
N ARG A 1 5.57 -16.14 -24.66
CA ARG A 1 5.28 -15.19 -25.78
C ARG A 1 5.19 -13.81 -25.15
N ALA A 2 6.28 -13.04 -25.17
CA ALA A 2 6.37 -11.76 -24.48
C ALA A 2 5.30 -10.79 -25.00
N HIS A 3 4.48 -10.23 -24.12
CA HIS A 3 3.69 -9.06 -24.45
C HIS A 3 4.66 -7.89 -24.62
N ALA A 4 4.74 -7.39 -25.84
CA ALA A 4 5.48 -6.17 -26.13
C ALA A 4 4.78 -5.03 -25.38
N VAL A 5 5.35 -4.64 -24.24
CA VAL A 5 4.95 -3.44 -23.52
C VAL A 5 5.34 -2.26 -24.42
N ASN A 6 4.36 -1.45 -24.83
CA ASN A 6 4.62 -0.27 -25.64
C ASN A 6 5.46 0.72 -24.81
N VAL A 7 6.56 1.19 -25.39
CA VAL A 7 7.54 2.10 -24.76
C VAL A 7 6.89 3.36 -24.18
N GLY A 8 5.73 3.79 -24.70
CA GLY A 8 4.96 4.91 -24.17
C GLY A 8 4.12 4.60 -22.91
N GLU A 9 3.63 3.37 -22.73
CA GLU A 9 2.94 2.98 -21.48
C GLU A 9 3.93 2.77 -20.34
N ALA A 10 5.10 2.18 -20.65
CA ALA A 10 6.19 2.02 -19.68
C ALA A 10 6.67 3.38 -19.16
N ALA A 11 6.97 4.34 -20.05
CA ALA A 11 7.45 5.67 -19.67
C ALA A 11 6.47 6.49 -18.79
N HIS A 12 5.17 6.16 -18.81
CA HIS A 12 4.15 6.86 -18.01
C HIS A 12 3.81 6.15 -16.69
N ALA A 13 3.94 4.81 -16.63
CA ALA A 13 3.89 4.08 -15.36
C ALA A 13 5.09 4.44 -14.47
N ASP A 14 6.23 4.74 -15.08
CA ASP A 14 7.45 5.15 -14.40
C ASP A 14 7.28 6.46 -13.61
N ASP A 15 6.60 7.49 -14.12
CA ASP A 15 6.56 8.80 -13.44
C ASP A 15 5.83 8.78 -12.08
N ALA A 16 4.74 8.02 -11.95
CA ALA A 16 4.03 7.88 -10.69
C ALA A 16 4.90 7.15 -9.65
N TYR A 17 5.49 6.02 -10.06
CA TYR A 17 6.39 5.26 -9.21
C TYR A 17 7.65 6.05 -8.84
N LEU A 18 8.30 6.76 -9.77
CA LEU A 18 9.49 7.56 -9.50
C LEU A 18 9.19 8.69 -8.51
N LYS A 19 8.03 9.35 -8.61
CA LYS A 19 7.58 10.34 -7.60
C LYS A 19 7.36 9.72 -6.23
N PHE A 20 6.75 8.55 -6.19
CA PHE A 20 6.55 7.78 -4.97
C PHE A 20 7.89 7.39 -4.33
N HIS A 21 8.78 6.77 -5.12
CA HIS A 21 10.11 6.34 -4.71
C HIS A 21 10.95 7.52 -4.19
N LYS A 22 11.07 8.62 -4.96
CA LYS A 22 11.74 9.85 -4.52
C LYS A 22 11.18 10.43 -3.23
N ARG A 23 9.87 10.26 -2.97
CA ARG A 23 9.27 10.72 -1.71
C ARG A 23 9.68 9.84 -0.53
N LEU A 24 9.72 8.53 -0.72
CA LEU A 24 10.16 7.56 0.29
C LEU A 24 11.64 7.70 0.62
N GLN A 25 12.50 7.96 -0.37
CA GLN A 25 13.95 8.15 -0.17
C GLN A 25 14.30 9.33 0.78
N ARG A 26 13.36 10.24 1.05
CA ARG A 26 13.56 11.31 2.06
C ARG A 26 13.59 10.78 3.49
N ALA A 27 13.02 9.59 3.72
CA ALA A 27 12.98 8.91 5.00
C ALA A 27 12.74 7.40 4.75
N PRO A 28 13.74 6.65 4.28
CA PRO A 28 13.57 5.25 3.88
C PRO A 28 13.13 4.34 5.04
N GLU A 29 13.52 4.69 6.27
CA GLU A 29 13.13 4.00 7.51
C GLU A 29 11.71 4.39 8.01
N GLN A 30 11.00 5.28 7.33
CA GLN A 30 9.64 5.64 7.73
C GLN A 30 8.74 4.43 7.52
N CYS A 31 8.26 3.78 8.59
CA CYS A 31 7.39 2.60 8.51
C CYS A 31 5.95 2.92 8.07
N MET A 32 5.43 4.08 8.49
CA MET A 32 4.03 4.44 8.24
C MET A 32 3.80 5.95 8.23
N ARG A 33 2.66 6.34 7.65
CA ARG A 33 2.19 7.72 7.52
C ARG A 33 0.74 7.79 7.97
N TYR A 34 0.49 8.44 9.10
CA TYR A 34 -0.88 8.73 9.53
C TYR A 34 -1.45 9.89 8.72
N SER A 35 -2.58 9.68 8.08
CA SER A 35 -3.22 10.58 7.11
C SER A 35 -4.62 11.06 7.57
N ALA A 36 -5.00 10.78 8.82
CA ALA A 36 -6.35 11.04 9.37
C ALA A 36 -6.98 12.40 9.01
N ARG A 37 -6.18 13.48 8.82
CA ARG A 37 -6.67 14.82 8.42
C ARG A 37 -5.71 15.64 7.56
N GLY A 38 -5.07 15.05 6.54
CA GLY A 38 -4.52 15.88 5.43
C GLY A 38 -3.08 15.66 4.96
N ALA A 39 -2.39 14.60 5.41
CA ALA A 39 -1.15 14.20 4.72
C ALA A 39 -1.53 13.53 3.38
N PRO A 40 -1.08 14.05 2.22
CA PRO A 40 -1.40 13.44 0.94
C PRO A 40 -0.79 12.04 0.86
N VAL A 41 -1.64 11.07 0.53
CA VAL A 41 -1.23 9.70 0.23
C VAL A 41 -0.36 9.73 -1.02
N ILE A 42 0.77 9.04 -0.96
CA ILE A 42 1.65 8.86 -2.11
C ILE A 42 1.37 7.50 -2.74
N TRP A 43 1.32 7.42 -4.07
CA TRP A 43 0.91 6.19 -4.74
C TRP A 43 1.96 5.76 -5.76
N PRO A 44 2.28 4.45 -5.85
CA PRO A 44 3.07 3.93 -6.96
C PRO A 44 2.27 3.89 -8.27
N LEU A 45 0.95 4.12 -8.19
CA LEU A 45 0.00 4.13 -9.31
C LEU A 45 -0.34 5.54 -9.78
N LYS A 46 -0.48 5.71 -11.09
CA LYS A 46 -1.01 6.95 -11.69
C LYS A 46 -2.48 7.17 -11.33
N ASN A 47 -3.27 6.09 -11.32
CA ASN A 47 -4.69 6.11 -10.98
C ASN A 47 -4.89 5.34 -9.67
N PRO A 48 -4.79 6.00 -8.51
CA PRO A 48 -4.91 5.31 -7.24
C PRO A 48 -6.34 4.76 -7.01
N PRO A 49 -6.47 3.66 -6.25
CA PRO A 49 -7.77 3.11 -5.89
C PRO A 49 -8.58 4.15 -5.12
N LYS A 50 -9.89 4.20 -5.42
CA LYS A 50 -10.82 5.08 -4.73
C LYS A 50 -11.48 4.30 -3.60
N PRO A 51 -11.50 4.83 -2.37
CA PRO A 51 -12.21 4.18 -1.29
C PRO A 51 -13.71 4.14 -1.58
N LYS A 52 -14.40 3.15 -1.02
CA LYS A 52 -15.86 3.06 -1.02
C LYS A 52 -16.43 4.02 0.04
N PRO A 53 -17.64 4.58 -0.16
CA PRO A 53 -18.34 5.35 0.86
C PRO A 53 -18.64 4.50 2.10
N CYS A 54 -18.62 5.10 3.29
CA CYS A 54 -19.02 4.45 4.54
C CYS A 54 -20.44 3.89 4.40
N GLU A 55 -20.62 2.61 4.73
CA GLU A 55 -21.91 1.92 4.57
C GLU A 55 -22.99 2.47 5.52
N ARG A 56 -22.61 3.27 6.51
CA ARG A 56 -23.51 3.86 7.53
C ARG A 56 -23.90 5.29 7.23
N CYS A 57 -22.91 6.19 7.18
CA CYS A 57 -23.16 7.62 6.97
C CYS A 57 -23.03 8.05 5.51
N ASN A 58 -22.64 7.14 4.62
CA ASN A 58 -22.45 7.38 3.19
C ASN A 58 -21.38 8.43 2.84
N LYS A 59 -20.60 8.91 3.82
CA LYS A 59 -19.45 9.79 3.56
C LYS A 59 -18.31 8.99 2.94
N MET A 60 -17.55 9.62 2.04
CA MET A 60 -16.33 9.02 1.49
C MET A 60 -15.33 8.74 2.61
N ARG A 61 -14.80 7.51 2.65
CA ARG A 61 -13.71 7.19 3.58
C ARG A 61 -12.46 7.99 3.23
N VAL A 62 -11.65 8.25 4.25
CA VAL A 62 -10.36 8.94 4.14
C VAL A 62 -9.25 7.94 4.42
N CYS A 63 -8.07 8.14 3.84
CA CYS A 63 -6.92 7.34 4.23
C CYS A 63 -6.51 7.74 5.64
N GLU A 64 -6.54 6.79 6.58
CA GLU A 64 -6.12 7.03 7.95
C GLU A 64 -4.66 6.68 8.15
N LEU A 65 -4.21 5.62 7.48
CA LEU A 65 -2.88 5.06 7.64
C LEU A 65 -2.36 4.52 6.31
N GLN A 66 -1.15 4.93 5.94
CA GLN A 66 -0.41 4.35 4.82
C GLN A 66 0.85 3.66 5.35
N LEU A 67 1.00 2.37 5.06
CA LEU A 67 2.23 1.61 5.30
C LEU A 67 3.18 1.81 4.12
N THR A 68 4.44 2.05 4.44
CA THR A 68 5.50 2.15 3.45
C THR A 68 6.15 0.79 3.23
N PRO A 69 6.98 0.63 2.18
CA PRO A 69 7.77 -0.57 1.98
C PRO A 69 8.57 -1.05 3.19
N ALA A 70 9.11 -0.13 4.01
CA ALA A 70 9.90 -0.48 5.17
C ALA A 70 9.14 -1.40 6.14
N LEU A 71 7.87 -1.09 6.43
CA LEU A 71 7.05 -1.92 7.33
C LEU A 71 6.46 -3.15 6.61
N ILE A 72 6.23 -3.06 5.30
CA ILE A 72 5.66 -4.18 4.53
C ILE A 72 6.57 -5.41 4.63
N ARG A 73 7.89 -5.23 4.61
CA ARG A 73 8.86 -6.31 4.84
C ARG A 73 8.62 -7.01 6.18
N ASP A 74 8.57 -6.22 7.26
CA ASP A 74 8.37 -6.75 8.61
C ASP A 74 7.03 -7.49 8.75
N VAL A 75 5.98 -7.00 8.05
CA VAL A 75 4.66 -7.64 8.03
C VAL A 75 4.70 -9.00 7.34
N GLU A 76 5.39 -9.11 6.20
CA GLU A 76 5.54 -10.37 5.47
C GLU A 76 6.37 -11.38 6.27
N ASP A 77 7.46 -10.94 6.89
CA ASP A 77 8.28 -11.79 7.77
C ASP A 77 7.47 -12.29 8.98
N ALA A 78 6.72 -11.39 9.65
CA ALA A 78 5.85 -11.76 10.75
C ALA A 78 4.75 -12.75 10.33
N LEU A 79 4.22 -12.60 9.10
CA LEU A 79 3.23 -13.51 8.54
C LEU A 79 3.83 -14.90 8.25
N GLY A 80 5.06 -14.96 7.74
CA GLY A 80 5.81 -16.21 7.56
C GLY A 80 6.00 -16.94 8.88
N MET A 81 6.50 -16.22 9.89
CA MET A 81 6.67 -16.76 11.25
C MET A 81 5.36 -17.27 11.85
N TYR A 82 4.27 -16.52 11.70
CA TYR A 82 2.94 -16.91 12.17
C TYR A 82 2.44 -18.19 11.50
N LYS A 83 2.71 -18.36 10.20
CA LYS A 83 2.38 -19.57 9.42
C LYS A 83 3.32 -20.75 9.72
N GLY A 84 4.31 -20.57 10.60
CA GLY A 84 5.26 -21.60 10.98
C GLY A 84 6.50 -21.68 10.10
N ASP A 85 6.66 -20.78 9.12
CA ASP A 85 7.89 -20.66 8.36
C ASP A 85 8.84 -19.69 9.07
N ARG A 86 9.72 -20.27 9.90
CA ARG A 86 10.69 -19.51 10.72
C ARG A 86 12.04 -19.34 10.04
N THR A 87 12.18 -19.87 8.82
CA THR A 87 13.43 -19.94 8.07
C THR A 87 13.35 -19.23 6.73
N HIS A 88 12.17 -18.71 6.36
CA HIS A 88 11.99 -17.90 5.18
C HIS A 88 12.98 -16.74 5.19
N LEU A 89 13.77 -16.67 4.13
CA LEU A 89 14.59 -15.52 3.80
C LEU A 89 14.04 -14.99 2.50
N ALA A 90 13.54 -13.76 2.51
CA ALA A 90 13.02 -13.10 1.33
C ALA A 90 14.09 -13.12 0.22
N SER A 91 13.69 -13.58 -0.96
CA SER A 91 14.50 -13.46 -2.16
C SER A 91 14.66 -11.99 -2.58
N GLU A 92 15.68 -11.70 -3.38
CA GLU A 92 15.85 -10.34 -3.95
C GLU A 92 14.59 -9.88 -4.72
N ASP A 93 13.90 -10.81 -5.39
CA ASP A 93 12.68 -10.49 -6.14
C ASP A 93 11.51 -10.14 -5.23
N GLU A 94 11.36 -10.82 -4.08
CA GLU A 94 10.35 -10.48 -3.07
C GLU A 94 10.63 -9.11 -2.44
N LEU A 95 11.89 -8.85 -2.06
CA LEU A 95 12.31 -7.56 -1.50
C LEU A 95 12.03 -6.41 -2.47
N LEU A 96 12.32 -6.59 -3.76
CA LEU A 96 12.05 -5.60 -4.79
C LEU A 96 10.55 -5.38 -5.02
N ALA A 97 9.75 -6.46 -5.09
CA ALA A 97 8.31 -6.35 -5.23
C ALA A 97 7.69 -5.54 -4.07
N TRP A 98 8.18 -5.77 -2.84
CA TRP A 98 7.72 -5.03 -1.67
C TRP A 98 8.07 -3.54 -1.69
N ASP A 99 9.21 -3.17 -2.30
CA ASP A 99 9.61 -1.77 -2.51
C ASP A 99 8.72 -1.01 -3.51
N TRP A 100 7.94 -1.74 -4.32
CA TRP A 100 7.08 -1.15 -5.35
C TRP A 100 5.61 -1.03 -4.95
N GLN A 101 5.29 -1.39 -3.70
CA GLN A 101 3.94 -1.35 -3.18
C GLN A 101 3.76 -0.45 -1.96
N THR A 102 2.50 -0.13 -1.69
CA THR A 102 2.05 0.50 -0.46
C THR A 102 0.70 -0.07 -0.03
N VAL A 103 0.47 -0.12 1.28
CA VAL A 103 -0.83 -0.52 1.84
C VAL A 103 -1.49 0.70 2.45
N CYS A 104 -2.73 0.98 2.08
CA CYS A 104 -3.52 2.09 2.63
C CYS A 104 -4.75 1.56 3.35
N VAL A 105 -4.97 2.05 4.57
CA VAL A 105 -6.15 1.80 5.38
C VAL A 105 -7.06 3.00 5.31
N PHE A 106 -8.29 2.78 4.86
CA PHE A 106 -9.32 3.78 4.68
C PHE A 106 -10.43 3.60 5.69
N THR A 107 -10.77 4.69 6.36
CA THR A 107 -11.72 4.70 7.48
C THR A 107 -12.78 5.78 7.33
N CYS A 108 -13.88 5.63 8.07
CA CYS A 108 -14.94 6.63 8.08
C CYS A 108 -14.45 7.91 8.78
N PRO A 109 -14.60 9.11 8.17
CA PRO A 109 -14.16 10.37 8.79
C PRO A 109 -14.95 10.74 10.06
N ASP A 110 -16.13 10.16 10.25
CA ASP A 110 -16.94 10.31 11.46
C ASP A 110 -16.78 9.15 12.46
N SER A 111 -15.85 8.23 12.19
CA SER A 111 -15.60 7.04 13.01
C SER A 111 -16.89 6.23 13.30
N CYS A 112 -17.75 6.07 12.29
CA CYS A 112 -18.99 5.31 12.47
C CYS A 112 -18.69 3.85 12.82
N TRP A 113 -19.13 3.40 13.99
CA TRP A 113 -19.14 2.01 14.44
C TRP A 113 -20.60 1.52 14.55
N SER A 114 -20.89 0.22 14.35
CA SER A 114 -22.15 -0.37 14.88
C SER A 114 -21.98 -0.60 16.36
N GLY A 115 -23.10 -0.63 17.08
CA GLY A 115 -23.23 -1.20 18.42
C GLY A 115 -24.06 -2.50 18.42
N ALA A 116 -24.17 -3.19 17.27
CA ALA A 116 -25.25 -4.14 16.99
C ALA A 116 -24.79 -5.60 16.91
N ASP A 117 -23.49 -5.83 16.70
CA ASP A 117 -22.88 -7.16 16.66
C ASP A 117 -21.85 -7.30 17.79
N ALA A 118 -22.15 -6.75 18.97
CA ALA A 118 -21.35 -7.01 20.15
C ALA A 118 -21.36 -8.53 20.41
N GLY A 119 -20.19 -9.15 20.35
CA GLY A 119 -20.02 -10.51 20.87
C GLY A 119 -20.46 -10.57 22.33
N ASP A 120 -20.61 -11.78 22.87
CA ASP A 120 -20.96 -12.01 24.29
C ASP A 120 -19.93 -11.37 25.26
N ASP A 121 -18.77 -10.98 24.75
CA ASP A 121 -17.67 -10.26 25.43
C ASP A 121 -17.76 -8.72 25.35
N GLY A 122 -18.74 -8.16 24.63
CA GLY A 122 -18.93 -6.72 24.47
C GLY A 122 -17.90 -6.04 23.56
N ILE A 123 -17.08 -6.80 22.83
CA ILE A 123 -16.10 -6.27 21.87
C ILE A 123 -16.72 -6.25 20.47
N GLU A 124 -16.68 -5.10 19.83
CA GLU A 124 -17.15 -4.93 18.46
C GLU A 124 -16.01 -4.52 17.52
N TYR A 125 -15.90 -5.23 16.40
CA TYR A 125 -14.88 -5.00 15.40
C TYR A 125 -15.50 -4.34 14.17
N VAL A 126 -14.92 -3.23 13.72
CA VAL A 126 -15.28 -2.59 12.46
C VAL A 126 -14.26 -2.98 11.40
N ARG A 127 -14.76 -3.45 10.25
CA ARG A 127 -13.91 -3.72 9.09
C ARG A 127 -13.59 -2.42 8.36
N GLU A 128 -12.34 -1.97 8.48
CA GLU A 128 -11.82 -0.90 7.63
C GLU A 128 -11.54 -1.40 6.22
N GLN A 129 -11.54 -0.47 5.25
CA GLN A 129 -11.19 -0.81 3.87
C GLN A 129 -9.67 -0.76 3.71
N ILE A 130 -9.08 -1.84 3.19
CA ILE A 130 -7.65 -1.95 2.94
C ILE A 130 -7.43 -2.01 1.44
N GLU A 131 -6.55 -1.15 0.93
CA GLU A 131 -6.11 -1.15 -0.46
C GLU A 131 -4.61 -1.42 -0.52
N VAL A 132 -4.21 -2.42 -1.31
CA VAL A 132 -2.81 -2.66 -1.67
C VAL A 132 -2.63 -2.12 -3.09
N ALA A 133 -1.64 -1.25 -3.28
CA ALA A 133 -1.30 -0.70 -4.57
C ALA A 133 0.16 -0.99 -4.87
N GLU A 134 0.41 -1.60 -6.02
CA GLU A 134 1.73 -1.89 -6.57
C GLU A 134 1.88 -1.15 -7.90
N SER A 135 3.12 -0.85 -8.31
CA SER A 135 3.39 -0.32 -9.65
C SER A 135 2.85 -1.24 -10.75
N GLU A 136 2.28 -0.67 -11.81
CA GLU A 136 1.86 -1.40 -13.01
C GLU A 136 3.03 -1.69 -13.97
N ALA A 137 4.20 -1.09 -13.75
CA ALA A 137 5.38 -1.27 -14.59
C ALA A 137 6.04 -2.63 -14.30
N SER A 138 6.71 -3.20 -15.30
CA SER A 138 7.49 -4.41 -15.10
C SER A 138 8.75 -4.15 -14.25
N ARG A 139 9.23 -5.18 -13.55
CA ARG A 139 10.52 -5.17 -12.83
C ARG A 139 11.65 -4.54 -13.64
N ASP A 140 11.84 -5.00 -14.88
CA ASP A 140 12.92 -4.50 -15.74
C ASP A 140 12.75 -3.02 -16.10
N ALA A 141 11.51 -2.54 -16.24
CA ALA A 141 11.23 -1.13 -16.48
C ALA A 141 11.56 -0.30 -15.23
N LEU A 142 11.14 -0.76 -14.05
CA LEU A 142 11.39 -0.09 -12.77
C LEU A 142 12.88 -0.02 -12.43
N LEU A 143 13.62 -1.12 -12.62
CA LEU A 143 15.07 -1.14 -12.42
C LEU A 143 15.80 -0.20 -13.38
N LYS A 144 15.38 -0.13 -14.65
CA LYS A 144 15.94 0.83 -15.61
C LYS A 144 15.62 2.26 -15.21
N ALA A 145 14.39 2.54 -14.80
CA ALA A 145 13.96 3.87 -14.39
C ALA A 145 14.75 4.36 -13.17
N LEU A 146 15.00 3.51 -12.18
CA LEU A 146 15.84 3.82 -11.02
C LEU A 146 17.31 4.02 -11.36
N ALA A 147 17.85 3.29 -12.34
CA ALA A 147 19.23 3.45 -12.80
C ALA A 147 19.48 4.73 -13.63
N MET A 148 18.41 5.41 -14.05
CA MET A 148 18.46 6.64 -14.85
C MET A 148 18.25 7.92 -14.01
N GLU A 149 17.94 7.82 -12.71
CA GLU A 149 17.89 8.95 -11.77
C GLU A 149 19.28 9.36 -11.26
#